data_AF-A0A6L3Y618-F1
#
_entry.id   AF-A0A6L3Y618-F1
#
_cell.length_a   1.000
_cell.length_b   1.000
_cell.length_c   1.000
_cell.angle_alpha   90.00
_cell.angle_beta   90.00
_cell.angle_gamma   90.00
#
_symmetry.space_group_name_H-M   'P 1'
#
loop_
_entity.id
_entity.type
_entity.pdbx_description
1 polymer ?
#
loop_
_entity_poly.entity_id
_entity_poly.type
_entity_poly.pdbx_seq_one_letter_code
_entity_poly.pdbx_strand_id
1 'polypeptide(L)' 'MQQSDPYLSFRGIGKTFPGVNALTDISFACYAGQVHALMGENG' A
#
# COMPACT_ATOMS: atom_id res chain seq x y z
N MET A 1 4.03 22.35 -9.90
CA MET A 1 2.96 21.50 -10.47
C MET A 1 2.15 20.99 -9.29
N GLN A 2 0.88 21.36 -9.16
CA GLN A 2 0.03 20.84 -8.08
C GLN A 2 -0.11 19.34 -8.30
N GLN A 3 0.49 18.55 -7.41
CA GLN A 3 0.26 17.12 -7.40
C GLN A 3 -1.19 16.93 -6.91
N SER A 4 -2.04 16.41 -7.79
CA SER A 4 -3.42 16.08 -7.48
C SER A 4 -3.49 15.13 -6.29
N ASP A 5 -4.57 15.20 -5.50
CA ASP A 5 -4.80 14.22 -4.44
C ASP A 5 -4.76 12.79 -5.03
N PRO A 6 -4.18 11.82 -4.29
CA PRO A 6 -4.14 10.44 -4.76
C PRO A 6 -5.56 9.91 -4.90
N TYR A 7 -5.82 9.20 -6.00
CA TYR A 7 -7.12 8.58 -6.26
C TYR A 7 -7.40 7.45 -5.25
N LEU A 8 -6.35 6.72 -4.87
CA LEU A 8 -6.37 5.72 -3.81
C LEU A 8 -5.16 5.93 -2.91
N SER A 9 -5.35 5.96 -1.59
CA SER A 9 -4.23 5.92 -0.65
C SER A 9 -4.58 5.19 0.64
N PHE A 10 -3.56 4.63 1.28
CA PHE A 10 -3.63 4.08 2.62
C PHE A 10 -2.32 4.36 3.37
N ARG A 11 -2.40 4.48 4.69
CA ARG A 11 -1.27 4.80 5.55
C ARG A 11 -1.27 3.93 6.78
N GLY A 12 -0.10 3.46 7.19
CA GLY A 12 0.10 2.71 8.42
C GLY A 12 -0.69 1.40 8.50
N ILE A 13 -0.88 0.72 7.36
CA ILE A 13 -1.59 -0.56 7.33
C ILE A 13 -0.74 -1.61 8.03
N GLY A 14 -1.33 -2.21 9.06
CA GLY A 14 -0.80 -3.37 9.76
C GLY A 14 -1.75 -4.55 9.66
N LYS A 15 -1.19 -5.76 9.60
CA LYS A 15 -1.96 -7.00 9.68
C LYS A 15 -1.17 -8.07 10.40
N THR A 16 -1.78 -8.64 11.44
CA THR A 16 -1.18 -9.69 12.25
C THR A 16 -2.09 -10.91 12.27
N PHE A 17 -1.47 -12.08 12.21
CA PHE A 17 -2.04 -13.39 12.49
C PHE A 17 -1.30 -13.98 13.71
N PRO A 18 -1.82 -15.04 14.36
CA PRO A 18 -1.12 -15.66 15.48
C PRO A 18 0.33 -16.02 15.12
N GLY A 19 1.30 -15.38 15.80
CA GLY A 19 2.73 -15.60 15.58
C GLY A 19 3.36 -14.92 14.36
N VAL A 20 2.59 -14.17 13.54
CA VAL A 20 3.11 -13.55 12.30
C VAL A 20 2.56 -12.15 12.12
N ASN A 21 3.46 -11.17 11.94
CA ASN A 21 3.11 -9.83 11.44
C ASN A 21 3.23 -9.83 9.92
N ALA A 22 2.10 -10.01 9.23
CA ALA A 22 2.04 -10.08 7.77
C ALA A 22 2.27 -8.71 7.11
N LEU A 23 1.77 -7.63 7.71
CA LEU A 23 2.02 -6.26 7.26
C LEU A 23 2.40 -5.39 8.46
N THR A 24 3.42 -4.56 8.32
CA THR A 24 3.89 -3.64 9.36
C THR A 24 4.09 -2.25 8.76
N ASP A 25 3.28 -1.28 9.21
CA ASP A 25 3.37 0.15 8.85
C ASP A 25 3.41 0.43 7.33
N ILE A 26 2.56 -0.26 6.57
CA ILE A 26 2.57 -0.15 5.10
C ILE A 26 1.75 1.06 4.64
N SER A 27 2.35 1.88 3.78
CA SER A 27 1.72 3.06 3.18
C SER A 27 1.87 3.06 1.67
N PHE A 28 0.82 3.47 0.96
CA PHE A 28 0.79 3.51 -0.51
C PHE A 28 -0.13 4.62 -1.01
N ALA A 29 0.15 5.14 -2.20
CA ALA A 29 -0.69 6.07 -2.92
C ALA A 29 -0.64 5.79 -4.42
N CYS A 30 -1.80 5.80 -5.08
CA CYS A 30 -1.95 5.70 -6.52
C CYS A 30 -2.71 6.94 -7.03
N TYR A 31 -2.15 7.59 -8.04
CA TYR A 31 -2.74 8.78 -8.65
C TYR A 31 -3.56 8.40 -9.88
N ALA A 32 -4.49 9.29 -10.27
CA ALA A 32 -5.38 9.04 -11.40
C ALA A 32 -4.59 8.71 -12.70
N GLY A 33 -5.03 7.69 -13.42
CA GLY A 33 -4.42 7.23 -14.67
C GLY A 33 -3.20 6.32 -14.52
N GLN A 34 -2.80 5.97 -13.30
CA GLN A 34 -1.67 5.06 -13.05
C GLN A 34 -2.13 3.60 -12.93
N VAL A 35 -1.28 2.69 -13.41
CA VAL A 35 -1.38 1.24 -13.19
C VAL A 35 -0.17 0.81 -12.37
N HIS A 36 -0.41 0.11 -11.27
CA HIS A 36 0.64 -0.42 -10.39
C HIS A 36 0.51 -1.94 -10.29
N ALA A 37 1.65 -2.63 -10.27
CA ALA A 37 1.72 -4.05 -9.96
C ALA A 37 2.34 -4.23 -8.58
N LEU A 38 1.73 -5.10 -7.76
CA LEU A 38 2.34 -5.58 -6.53
C LEU A 38 3.13 -6.84 -6.86
N MET A 39 4.38 -6.90 -6.44
CA MET A 39 5.27 -8.03 -6.65
C MET A 39 5.94 -8.39 -5.32
N GLY A 40 6.21 -9.67 -5.12
CA GLY A 40 6.84 -10.19 -3.91
C GLY A 40 6.99 -11.70 -4.00
N GLU A 41 7.69 -12.26 -3.03
CA GLU A 41 7.72 -13.70 -2.82
C GLU A 41 6.36 -14.21 -2.33
N ASN A 42 6.19 -15.53 -2.26
CA ASN A 42 4.97 -16.10 -1.67
C ASN A 42 4.98 -15.93 -0.16
N GLY A 43 3.90 -15.36 0.37
CA GLY A 43 3.75 -15.02 1.79
C GLY A 43 4.19 -13.59 2.09
#